data_AF-K2ANX3-F1
#
_entry.id   AF-K2ANX3-F1
#
_cell.length_a   1.000
_cell.length_b   1.000
_cell.length_c   1.000
_cell.angle_alpha   90.00
_cell.angle_beta   90.00
_cell.angle_gamma   90.00
#
_symmetry.space_group_name_H-M   'P 1'
#
loop_
_entity.id
_entity.type
_entity.pdbx_description
1 polymer ?
#
loop_
_entity_poly.entity_id
_entity_poly.type
_entity_poly.pdbx_seq_one_letter_code
_entity_poly.pdbx_strand_id
1 'polypeptide(L)'
;MKREDEWTHERIEKKIHTRLIMQDTKMARAFQRLDSVSCRETRLVKKFFFETTCFVYLDRILFFDATDEISAVKITNSALSGMAHQMFEMNWQMLEKK
;
A
#
# COMPACT_ATOMS: atom_id res chain seq x y z
N MET A 1 -13.95 -11.69 -4.62
CA MET A 1 -14.11 -11.32 -3.20
C MET A 1 -13.75 -12.42 -2.19
N LYS A 2 -13.60 -13.72 -2.54
CA LYS A 2 -13.04 -14.72 -1.58
C LYS A 2 -11.51 -14.63 -1.42
N ARG A 3 -10.77 -14.37 -2.51
CA ARG A 3 -9.30 -14.31 -2.49
C ARG A 3 -8.73 -13.14 -1.69
N GLU A 4 -9.34 -11.95 -1.71
CA GLU A 4 -8.79 -10.77 -0.99
C GLU A 4 -8.78 -10.96 0.53
N ASP A 5 -9.81 -11.62 1.07
CA ASP A 5 -9.86 -12.01 2.48
C ASP A 5 -8.77 -13.04 2.81
N GLU A 6 -8.51 -14.00 1.91
CA GLU A 6 -7.45 -15.01 2.04
C GLU A 6 -6.05 -14.38 2.04
N TRP A 7 -5.77 -13.45 1.12
CA TRP A 7 -4.48 -12.72 1.07
C TRP A 7 -4.24 -11.89 2.33
N THR A 8 -5.30 -11.28 2.87
CA THR A 8 -5.22 -10.53 4.12
C THR A 8 -4.94 -11.47 5.30
N HIS A 9 -5.58 -12.64 5.33
CA HIS A 9 -5.39 -13.64 6.38
C HIS A 9 -3.96 -14.22 6.39
N GLU A 10 -3.47 -14.72 5.26
CA GLU A 10 -2.12 -15.31 5.16
C GLU A 10 -1.04 -14.31 5.59
N ARG A 11 -1.20 -13.04 5.19
CA ARG A 11 -0.27 -11.97 5.58
C ARG A 11 -0.28 -11.70 7.09
N ILE A 12 -1.46 -11.70 7.71
CA ILE A 12 -1.63 -11.52 9.16
C ILE A 12 -1.03 -12.70 9.93
N GLU A 13 -1.29 -13.94 9.50
CA GLU A 13 -0.70 -15.14 10.09
C GLU A 13 0.82 -15.11 10.05
N LYS A 14 1.40 -14.68 8.91
CA LYS A 14 2.84 -14.50 8.73
C LYS A 14 3.40 -13.25 9.44
N LYS A 15 2.56 -12.46 10.12
CA LYS A 15 2.92 -11.21 10.81
C LYS A 15 3.67 -10.23 9.91
N ILE A 16 3.34 -10.21 8.62
CA ILE A 16 3.95 -9.27 7.67
C ILE A 16 3.30 -7.90 7.88
N HIS A 17 4.04 -7.00 8.51
CA HIS A 17 3.58 -5.65 8.78
C HIS A 17 3.56 -4.81 7.49
N THR A 18 2.39 -4.34 7.10
CA THR A 18 2.25 -3.47 5.91
C THR A 18 2.05 -2.03 6.30
N ARG A 19 2.63 -1.14 5.50
CA ARG A 19 2.44 0.30 5.63
C ARG A 19 1.81 0.83 4.36
N LEU A 20 0.72 1.59 4.50
CA LEU A 20 -0.04 2.13 3.38
C LEU A 20 -0.23 3.63 3.54
N ILE A 21 -0.03 4.37 2.45
CA ILE A 21 -0.48 5.75 2.35
C ILE A 21 -1.73 5.72 1.47
N MET A 22 -2.83 6.31 1.95
CA MET A 22 -4.09 6.39 1.21
C MET A 22 -4.63 7.80 1.19
N GLN A 23 -5.39 8.15 0.14
CA GLN A 23 -6.10 9.41 0.12
C GLN A 23 -7.22 9.40 1.17
N ASP A 24 -7.38 10.50 1.88
CA ASP A 24 -8.37 10.67 2.94
C ASP A 24 -9.79 10.70 2.38
N THR A 25 -10.38 9.52 2.27
CA THR A 25 -11.77 9.28 1.85
C THR A 25 -12.54 8.58 2.97
N LYS A 26 -13.88 8.61 2.90
CA LYS A 26 -14.73 7.85 3.85
C LYS A 26 -14.36 6.36 3.88
N MET A 27 -14.05 5.78 2.71
CA MET A 27 -13.62 4.39 2.57
C MET A 27 -12.25 4.16 3.23
N ALA A 28 -11.25 5.01 2.96
CA ALA A 28 -9.93 4.88 3.55
C ALA A 28 -9.94 5.00 5.08
N ARG A 29 -10.76 5.91 5.64
CA ARG A 29 -10.96 6.00 7.10
C ARG A 29 -11.60 4.73 7.68
N ALA A 30 -12.56 4.14 6.98
CA ALA A 30 -13.16 2.88 7.40
C ALA A 30 -12.13 1.74 7.39
N PHE A 31 -11.28 1.71 6.36
CA PHE A 31 -10.19 0.74 6.22
C PHE A 31 -9.10 0.91 7.28
N GLN A 32 -8.70 2.15 7.59
CA GLN A 32 -7.71 2.48 8.63
C GLN A 32 -8.16 2.01 10.02
N ARG A 33 -9.46 2.04 10.34
CA ARG A 33 -9.97 1.52 11.63
C ARG A 33 -9.71 0.04 11.84
N LEU A 34 -9.46 -0.71 10.77
CA LEU A 34 -9.18 -2.15 10.82
C LEU A 34 -7.67 -2.45 10.88
N ASP A 35 -6.82 -1.43 10.95
CA ASP A 35 -5.35 -1.58 10.93
C ASP A 35 -4.83 -2.46 12.07
N SER A 36 -5.37 -2.30 13.28
CA SER A 36 -4.97 -3.04 14.48
C SER A 36 -5.17 -4.56 14.35
N VAL A 37 -6.24 -4.98 13.68
CA VAL A 37 -6.55 -6.40 13.44
C VAL A 37 -5.94 -6.92 12.14
N SER A 38 -5.42 -6.02 11.30
CA SER A 38 -4.89 -6.34 9.97
C SER A 38 -3.36 -6.37 9.92
N CYS A 39 -2.63 -6.25 11.04
CA CYS A 39 -1.15 -6.13 11.01
C CYS A 39 -0.69 -5.05 10.00
N ARG A 40 -1.31 -3.86 10.05
CA ARG A 40 -1.10 -2.77 9.09
C ARG A 40 -0.99 -1.44 9.81
N GLU A 41 -0.26 -0.48 9.24
CA GLU A 41 -0.35 0.95 9.58
C GLU A 41 -0.75 1.71 8.31
N THR A 42 -1.85 2.46 8.37
CA THR A 42 -2.31 3.31 7.28
C THR A 42 -2.17 4.78 7.67
N ARG A 43 -1.52 5.59 6.84
CA ARG A 43 -1.52 7.06 6.95
C ARG A 43 -2.37 7.66 5.85
N LEU A 44 -3.11 8.71 6.21
CA LEU A 44 -4.01 9.38 5.29
C LEU A 44 -3.41 10.70 4.80
N VAL A 45 -3.48 10.94 3.49
CA VAL A 45 -3.08 12.19 2.83
C VAL A 45 -4.30 12.86 2.20
N LYS A 46 -4.39 14.19 2.21
CA LYS A 46 -5.56 14.89 1.65
C LYS A 46 -5.76 14.61 0.16
N LYS A 47 -4.66 14.54 -0.60
CA LYS A 47 -4.67 14.39 -2.06
C LYS A 47 -3.38 13.73 -2.52
N PHE A 48 -3.48 12.82 -3.49
CA PHE A 48 -2.32 12.36 -4.27
C PHE A 48 -2.12 13.22 -5.51
N PHE A 49 -0.88 13.30 -5.97
CA PHE A 49 -0.53 13.96 -7.23
C PHE A 49 -0.68 13.03 -8.45
N PHE A 50 -0.97 11.74 -8.24
CA PHE A 50 -1.18 10.73 -9.27
C PHE A 50 -2.21 9.70 -8.81
N GLU A 51 -2.85 9.01 -9.76
CA GLU A 51 -3.98 8.10 -9.52
C GLU A 51 -3.55 6.62 -9.47
N THR A 52 -2.34 6.30 -9.92
CA THR A 52 -1.82 4.93 -9.95
C THR A 52 -1.51 4.40 -8.56
N THR A 53 -1.88 3.15 -8.28
CA THR A 53 -1.48 2.50 -7.04
C THR A 53 -0.10 1.85 -7.22
N CYS A 54 0.76 2.02 -6.22
CA CYS A 54 2.12 1.46 -6.20
C CYS A 54 2.32 0.57 -4.97
N PHE A 55 2.75 -0.66 -5.18
CA PHE A 55 3.25 -1.55 -4.13
C PHE A 55 4.74 -1.80 -4.28
N VAL A 56 5.44 -1.81 -3.15
CA VAL A 56 6.84 -2.20 -3.08
C VAL A 56 6.96 -3.37 -2.11
N TYR A 57 7.51 -4.49 -2.58
CA TYR A 57 7.70 -5.69 -1.77
C TYR A 57 8.97 -6.41 -2.20
N LEU A 58 9.93 -6.53 -1.28
CA LEU A 58 11.25 -7.12 -1.54
C LEU A 58 11.94 -6.45 -2.75
N ASP A 59 12.27 -7.24 -3.78
CA ASP A 59 12.92 -6.82 -5.02
C ASP A 59 11.91 -6.40 -6.12
N ARG A 60 10.65 -6.15 -5.74
CA ARG A 60 9.55 -5.96 -6.69
C ARG A 60 8.82 -4.64 -6.48
N ILE A 61 8.46 -4.03 -7.60
CA ILE A 61 7.50 -2.93 -7.68
C ILE A 61 6.32 -3.41 -8.51
N LEU A 62 5.11 -3.12 -8.04
CA LEU A 62 3.88 -3.33 -8.79
C LEU A 62 3.15 -1.98 -8.90
N PHE A 63 3.03 -1.49 -10.12
CA PHE A 63 2.08 -0.44 -10.44
C PHE A 63 0.82 -1.08 -10.98
N PHE A 64 -0.34 -0.67 -10.49
CA PHE A 64 -1.60 -1.10 -11.08
C PHE A 64 -2.67 -0.02 -11.00
N ASP A 65 -3.58 -0.10 -11.96
CA ASP A 65 -4.82 0.65 -11.99
C ASP A 65 -5.97 -0.33 -12.18
N ALA A 66 -7.04 -0.15 -11.41
CA ALA A 66 -8.22 -1.00 -11.42
C ALA A 66 -9.50 -0.21 -11.71
N THR A 67 -9.39 1.05 -12.13
CA THR A 67 -10.56 1.92 -12.42
C THR A 67 -11.34 1.49 -13.66
N ASP A 68 -10.64 1.04 -14.71
CA ASP A 68 -11.24 0.54 -15.96
C ASP A 68 -10.76 -0.90 -16.27
N GLU A 69 -9.91 -1.07 -17.30
CA GLU A 69 -9.23 -2.33 -17.58
C GLU A 69 -8.05 -2.48 -16.63
N ILE A 70 -8.05 -3.56 -15.84
CA ILE A 70 -7.00 -3.84 -14.87
C ILE A 70 -5.66 -3.91 -15.61
N SER A 71 -4.86 -2.87 -15.44
CA SER A 71 -3.55 -2.73 -16.06
C SER A 71 -2.50 -2.78 -14.97
N ALA A 72 -1.52 -3.65 -15.13
CA ALA A 72 -0.48 -3.85 -14.14
C ALA A 72 0.91 -3.96 -14.77
N VAL A 73 1.87 -3.23 -14.21
CA VAL A 73 3.28 -3.33 -14.54
C VAL A 73 4.04 -3.82 -13.33
N LYS A 74 4.66 -5.00 -13.46
CA LYS A 74 5.53 -5.58 -12.44
C LYS A 74 6.98 -5.45 -12.87
N ILE A 75 7.79 -4.83 -12.02
CA ILE A 75 9.22 -4.69 -12.21
C ILE A 75 9.92 -5.50 -11.12
N THR A 76 10.79 -6.43 -11.50
CA THR A 76 11.65 -7.19 -10.58
C THR A 76 13.08 -6.68 -10.73
N ASN A 77 13.51 -5.80 -9.82
CA ASN A 77 14.83 -5.20 -9.82
C ASN A 77 15.14 -4.60 -8.43
N SER A 78 16.21 -5.05 -7.80
CA SER A 78 16.57 -4.64 -6.44
C SER A 78 16.94 -3.15 -6.30
N ALA A 79 17.62 -2.58 -7.30
CA ALA A 79 18.02 -1.17 -7.26
C ALA A 79 16.79 -0.25 -7.40
N LEU A 80 15.89 -0.58 -8.34
CA LEU A 80 14.66 0.18 -8.53
C LEU A 80 13.72 0.02 -7.33
N SER A 81 13.54 -1.19 -6.80
CA SER A 81 12.70 -1.40 -5.62
C SER A 81 13.26 -0.68 -4.38
N GLY A 82 14.59 -0.65 -4.23
CA GLY A 82 15.26 0.14 -3.19
C GLY A 82 14.97 1.63 -3.30
N MET A 83 15.04 2.18 -4.52
CA MET A 83 14.67 3.58 -4.78
C MET A 83 13.19 3.85 -4.45
N ALA A 84 12.28 2.98 -4.91
CA ALA A 84 10.85 3.12 -4.63
C ALA A 84 10.53 3.02 -3.13
N HIS A 85 11.24 2.14 -2.41
CA HIS A 85 11.15 2.05 -0.95
C HIS A 85 11.62 3.35 -0.27
N GLN A 86 12.73 3.94 -0.69
CA GLN A 86 13.19 5.23 -0.15
C GLN A 86 12.18 6.35 -0.42
N MET A 87 11.61 6.42 -1.62
CA MET A 87 10.54 7.36 -1.92
C MET A 87 9.33 7.14 -1.00
N PHE A 88 8.94 5.89 -0.75
CA PHE A 88 7.88 5.58 0.21
C PHE A 88 8.24 6.08 1.62
N GLU A 89 9.45 5.80 2.14
CA GLU A 89 9.87 6.26 3.47
C GLU A 89 9.85 7.78 3.61
N MET A 90 10.32 8.50 2.60
CA MET A 90 10.30 9.97 2.61
C MET A 90 8.87 10.49 2.74
N ASN A 91 7.95 9.99 1.91
CA ASN A 91 6.53 10.36 1.98
C ASN A 91 5.91 9.93 3.32
N TRP A 92 6.28 8.74 3.81
CA TRP A 92 5.81 8.21 5.07
C TRP A 92 6.19 9.10 6.25
N GLN A 93 7.43 9.58 6.30
CA GLN A 93 7.93 10.45 7.38
C GLN A 93 7.32 11.85 7.35
N MET A 94 6.96 12.36 6.17
CA MET A 94 6.28 13.66 6.03
C MET A 94 4.82 13.65 6.52
N LEU A 95 4.21 12.47 6.62
CA LEU A 95 2.86 12.33 7.13
C LEU A 95 2.89 12.12 8.64
N GLU A 96 2.20 13.00 9.36
CA GLU A 96 2.08 12.90 10.82
C GLU A 96 1.55 11.51 11.24
N LYS A 97 2.16 10.94 12.29
CA LYS A 97 1.53 9.84 13.03
C LYS A 97 0.32 10.43 13.74
N LYS A 98 -0.89 10.09 13.29
CA LYS A 98 -2.10 10.34 14.07
C LYS A 98 -2.26 9.26 15.13
#